data_AF-A0A919W4K2-F1
#
_entry.id   AF-A0A919W4K2-F1
#
_cell.length_a   1.000
_cell.length_b   1.000
_cell.length_c   1.000
_cell.angle_alpha   90.00
_cell.angle_beta   90.00
_cell.angle_gamma   90.00
#
_symmetry.space_group_name_H-M   'P 1'
#
loop_
_entity.id
_entity.type
_entity.pdbx_description
1 polymer ?
#
loop_
_entity_poly.entity_id
_entity_poly.type
_entity_poly.pdbx_seq_one_letter_code
_entity_poly.pdbx_strand_id
1 'polypeptide(L)'
;MTDLAADADVRLLEQTLFEVKKVIVGQDRLVERLLTALLAGGHCLLEGVPGVAKTLAAETLAIAVGGAFHRIQFTPDLVPSDILGTRIYRASRESFDVELGPVMANLVLADEINRAPAKVQSALLEVMAEGHVSIGGRTYPVPRPFLVLATQNPIESEGVYQLPEAQRDRFLMRVVVGYPSEQEELGILYRMGSTRPAAGPVLDTGKLAALQARARDVFIHHALAEYVVRLVMATRDPAAAGLPEIKDQLAYGASPRATLGLVAAARALALLRGRDYVLPGDLVDIAPDVLAHRLVLSFDAVADDVPPESIVRRILETVPLPVIAPAQPDAGPGLGVAA
;
A
#
# COMPACT_ATOMS: atom_id res chain seq x y z
N MET A 1 -11.93 -19.27 23.03
CA MET A 1 -10.54 -18.74 23.07
C MET A 1 -10.21 -17.89 21.83
N THR A 2 -10.73 -18.24 20.66
CA THR A 2 -10.57 -17.48 19.39
C THR A 2 -11.23 -16.09 19.41
N ASP A 3 -12.45 -15.94 19.94
CA ASP A 3 -13.13 -14.62 19.98
C ASP A 3 -12.44 -13.58 20.88
N LEU A 4 -11.90 -14.00 22.03
CA LEU A 4 -11.18 -13.11 22.95
C LEU A 4 -9.86 -12.59 22.36
N ALA A 5 -9.18 -13.42 21.56
CA ALA A 5 -7.96 -13.01 20.86
C ALA A 5 -8.27 -12.09 19.66
N ALA A 6 -9.37 -12.37 18.95
CA ALA A 6 -9.85 -11.49 17.88
C ALA A 6 -10.16 -10.08 18.42
N ASP A 7 -10.88 -10.00 19.54
CA ASP A 7 -11.26 -8.74 20.18
C ASP A 7 -10.07 -7.97 20.80
N ALA A 8 -9.01 -8.66 21.23
CA ALA A 8 -7.79 -8.01 21.70
C ALA A 8 -7.01 -7.35 20.56
N ASP A 9 -6.92 -8.01 19.42
CA ASP A 9 -6.17 -7.52 18.26
C ASP A 9 -6.88 -6.37 17.56
N VAL A 10 -8.22 -6.41 17.48
CA VAL A 10 -9.01 -5.27 16.97
C VAL A 10 -8.77 -4.04 17.84
N ARG A 11 -8.80 -4.20 19.17
CA ARG A 11 -8.47 -3.11 20.10
C ARG A 11 -7.06 -2.56 19.91
N LEU A 12 -6.06 -3.42 19.64
CA LEU A 12 -4.69 -2.97 19.34
C LEU A 12 -4.63 -2.18 18.03
N LEU A 13 -5.35 -2.59 16.99
CA LEU A 13 -5.41 -1.89 15.71
C LEU A 13 -6.13 -0.53 15.85
N GLU A 14 -7.23 -0.48 16.60
CA GLU A 14 -7.94 0.75 16.91
C GLU A 14 -7.08 1.73 17.72
N GLN A 15 -6.35 1.24 18.73
CA GLN A 15 -5.40 2.05 19.50
C GLN A 15 -4.27 2.58 18.62
N THR A 16 -3.75 1.75 17.70
CA THR A 16 -2.71 2.15 16.75
C THR A 16 -3.23 3.24 15.81
N LEU A 17 -4.42 3.06 15.26
CA LEU A 17 -5.12 4.06 14.46
C LEU A 17 -5.30 5.37 15.23
N PHE A 18 -5.70 5.29 16.50
CA PHE A 18 -5.90 6.45 17.36
C PHE A 18 -4.58 7.22 17.57
N GLU A 19 -3.49 6.55 17.92
CA GLU A 19 -2.18 7.21 18.10
C GLU A 19 -1.67 7.88 16.82
N VAL A 20 -1.92 7.29 15.64
CA VAL A 20 -1.55 7.92 14.37
C VAL A 20 -2.46 9.13 14.07
N LYS A 21 -3.79 8.98 14.23
CA LYS A 21 -4.78 10.05 14.01
C LYS A 21 -4.70 11.17 15.05
N LYS A 22 -4.03 10.96 16.18
CA LYS A 22 -3.71 12.00 17.15
C LYS A 22 -2.72 13.00 16.56
N VAL A 23 -1.80 12.56 15.70
CA VAL A 23 -0.80 13.44 15.05
C VAL A 23 -1.29 13.90 13.69
N ILE A 24 -1.80 12.99 12.87
CA ILE A 24 -2.25 13.27 11.50
C ILE A 24 -3.69 13.77 11.49
N VAL A 25 -3.94 14.91 10.84
CA VAL A 25 -5.27 15.53 10.70
C VAL A 25 -5.74 15.38 9.26
N GLY A 26 -7.01 15.01 9.06
CA GLY A 26 -7.64 15.12 7.74
C GLY A 26 -7.06 14.21 6.66
N GLN A 27 -6.42 13.11 7.07
CA GLN A 27 -5.85 12.14 6.13
C GLN A 27 -6.22 10.72 6.54
N ASP A 28 -7.48 10.53 6.91
CA ASP A 28 -8.00 9.24 7.36
C ASP A 28 -7.75 8.14 6.34
N ARG A 29 -7.97 8.44 5.05
CA ARG A 29 -7.68 7.51 3.96
C ARG A 29 -6.20 7.16 3.88
N LEU A 30 -5.29 8.13 3.99
CA LEU A 30 -3.85 7.85 3.96
C LEU A 30 -3.49 6.91 5.12
N VAL A 31 -3.91 7.24 6.35
CA VAL A 31 -3.61 6.44 7.54
C VAL A 31 -4.17 5.02 7.42
N GLU A 32 -5.41 4.86 6.98
CA GLU A 32 -6.03 3.55 6.74
C GLU A 32 -5.24 2.75 5.70
N ARG A 33 -4.81 3.37 4.60
CA ARG A 33 -4.04 2.71 3.54
C ARG A 33 -2.62 2.34 3.96
N LEU A 34 -1.95 3.18 4.74
CA LEU A 34 -0.63 2.86 5.29
C LEU A 34 -0.68 1.65 6.23
N LEU A 35 -1.67 1.59 7.12
CA LEU A 35 -1.89 0.43 7.99
C LEU A 35 -2.33 -0.81 7.21
N THR A 36 -3.17 -0.64 6.19
CA THR A 36 -3.57 -1.74 5.29
C THR A 36 -2.34 -2.32 4.58
N ALA A 37 -1.46 -1.48 4.03
CA ALA A 37 -0.24 -1.91 3.37
C ALA A 37 0.71 -2.62 4.37
N LEU A 38 0.86 -2.06 5.57
CA LEU A 38 1.64 -2.67 6.65
C LEU A 38 1.11 -4.07 7.02
N LEU A 39 -0.19 -4.22 7.26
CA LEU A 39 -0.80 -5.50 7.64
C LEU A 39 -0.79 -6.52 6.49
N ALA A 40 -0.93 -6.06 5.24
CA ALA A 40 -0.79 -6.90 4.06
C ALA A 40 0.67 -7.31 3.78
N GLY A 41 1.65 -6.71 4.46
CA GLY A 41 3.07 -6.93 4.21
C GLY A 41 3.53 -6.39 2.84
N GLY A 42 2.83 -5.38 2.32
CA GLY A 42 3.10 -4.79 1.01
C GLY A 42 3.59 -3.35 1.12
N HIS A 43 4.43 -2.95 0.17
CA HIS A 43 4.99 -1.60 0.11
C HIS A 43 4.02 -0.58 -0.49
N CYS A 44 4.15 0.68 -0.12
CA CYS A 44 3.25 1.75 -0.57
C CYS A 44 4.01 2.85 -1.31
N LEU A 45 3.43 3.30 -2.42
CA LEU A 45 3.87 4.48 -3.16
C LEU A 45 2.93 5.64 -2.84
N LEU A 46 3.48 6.73 -2.29
CA LEU A 46 2.75 7.92 -1.86
C LEU A 46 2.99 9.05 -2.86
N GLU A 47 2.00 9.29 -3.70
CA GLU A 47 2.06 10.37 -4.69
C GLU A 47 1.31 11.57 -4.16
N GLY A 48 1.90 12.76 -4.24
CA GLY A 48 1.21 13.96 -3.80
C GLY A 48 2.11 15.18 -3.78
N VAL A 49 1.50 16.34 -3.64
CA VAL A 49 2.20 17.62 -3.56
C VAL A 49 3.08 17.70 -2.30
N PRO A 50 4.12 18.56 -2.30
CA PRO A 50 4.90 18.82 -1.09
C PRO A 50 4.04 19.37 0.06
N GLY A 51 4.44 19.07 1.29
CA GLY A 51 3.80 19.67 2.48
C GLY A 51 2.56 18.94 3.02
N VAL A 52 2.05 17.89 2.36
CA VAL A 52 0.86 17.13 2.81
C VAL A 52 1.17 16.05 3.85
N ALA A 53 2.07 16.31 4.79
CA ALA A 53 2.37 15.46 5.95
C ALA A 53 2.73 13.97 5.69
N LYS A 54 3.10 13.59 4.45
CA LYS A 54 3.51 12.20 4.09
C LYS A 54 4.62 11.66 4.99
N THR A 55 5.68 12.46 5.16
CA THR A 55 6.83 12.14 6.02
C THR A 55 6.41 11.97 7.48
N LEU A 56 5.56 12.88 7.98
CA LEU A 56 5.05 12.83 9.35
C LEU A 56 4.17 11.59 9.57
N ALA A 57 3.33 11.22 8.60
CA ALA A 57 2.50 10.02 8.68
C ALA A 57 3.35 8.74 8.76
N ALA A 58 4.41 8.64 7.95
CA ALA A 58 5.35 7.51 7.97
C ALA A 58 6.10 7.40 9.31
N GLU A 59 6.62 8.52 9.83
CA GLU A 59 7.32 8.57 11.11
C GLU A 59 6.38 8.22 12.28
N THR A 60 5.18 8.81 12.29
CA THR A 60 4.17 8.55 13.32
C THR A 60 3.76 7.08 13.33
N LEU A 61 3.56 6.48 12.15
CA LEU A 61 3.26 5.06 12.04
C LEU A 61 4.41 4.21 12.61
N ALA A 62 5.66 4.53 12.28
CA ALA A 62 6.81 3.78 12.78
C ALA A 62 6.91 3.80 14.31
N ILE A 63 6.64 4.97 14.93
CA ILE A 63 6.57 5.12 16.38
C ILE A 63 5.45 4.24 16.96
N ALA A 64 4.25 4.33 16.39
CA ALA A 64 3.08 3.59 16.87
C ALA A 64 3.29 2.07 16.82
N VAL A 65 4.08 1.57 15.85
CA VAL A 65 4.32 0.13 15.67
C VAL A 65 5.60 -0.42 16.31
N GLY A 66 6.41 0.45 16.93
CA GLY A 66 7.58 0.04 17.71
C GLY A 66 8.73 -0.56 16.90
N GLY A 67 8.86 -0.21 15.61
CA GLY A 67 9.92 -0.69 14.71
C GLY A 67 11.05 0.32 14.51
N ALA A 68 12.21 -0.14 14.04
CA ALA A 68 13.27 0.76 13.57
C ALA A 68 12.79 1.56 12.36
N PHE A 69 13.06 2.86 12.34
CA PHE A 69 12.70 3.78 11.27
C PHE A 69 13.95 4.42 10.67
N HIS A 70 14.04 4.41 9.34
CA HIS A 70 15.01 5.23 8.63
C HIS A 70 14.34 6.00 7.50
N ARG A 71 14.73 7.26 7.36
CA ARG A 71 14.38 8.11 6.23
C ARG A 71 15.58 8.21 5.29
N ILE A 72 15.36 7.92 4.02
CA ILE A 72 16.33 8.06 2.94
C ILE A 72 15.78 9.12 2.00
N GLN A 73 16.49 10.23 1.89
CA GLN A 73 16.19 11.25 0.89
C GLN A 73 16.85 10.84 -0.42
N PHE A 74 16.05 10.66 -1.48
CA PHE A 74 16.59 10.34 -2.80
C PHE A 74 17.05 11.63 -3.47
N THR A 75 18.31 11.60 -3.93
CA THR A 75 18.96 12.72 -4.60
C THR A 75 19.71 12.22 -5.84
N PRO A 76 20.03 13.10 -6.82
CA PRO A 76 20.69 12.69 -8.06
C PRO A 76 22.10 12.08 -7.87
N ASP A 77 22.76 12.42 -6.77
CA ASP A 77 24.12 11.99 -6.39
C ASP A 77 24.15 10.70 -5.57
N LEU A 78 22.98 10.22 -5.11
CA LEU A 78 22.88 9.00 -4.31
C LEU A 78 23.40 7.78 -5.10
N VAL A 79 24.15 6.90 -4.44
CA VAL A 79 24.60 5.64 -5.05
C VAL A 79 23.99 4.42 -4.33
N PRO A 80 23.90 3.24 -4.98
CA PRO A 80 23.30 2.06 -4.35
C PRO A 80 23.91 1.68 -2.99
N SER A 81 25.22 1.86 -2.81
CA SER A 81 25.89 1.57 -1.54
C SER A 81 25.40 2.44 -0.38
N ASP A 82 24.86 3.64 -0.65
CA ASP A 82 24.33 4.52 0.40
C ASP A 82 22.98 4.01 0.95
N ILE A 83 22.30 3.13 0.21
CA ILE A 83 21.04 2.50 0.63
C ILE A 83 21.30 1.11 1.22
N LEU A 84 22.09 0.31 0.50
CA LEU A 84 22.35 -1.09 0.83
C LEU A 84 23.35 -1.23 1.98
N GLY A 85 24.37 -0.38 1.99
CA GLY A 85 25.56 -0.51 2.83
C GLY A 85 26.82 -0.75 2.00
N THR A 86 27.97 -0.68 2.66
CA THR A 86 29.28 -0.79 2.02
C THR A 86 30.26 -1.62 2.84
N ARG A 87 31.39 -1.98 2.21
CA ARG A 87 32.54 -2.59 2.90
C ARG A 87 33.52 -1.50 3.29
N ILE A 88 33.75 -1.38 4.58
CA ILE A 88 34.73 -0.44 5.14
C ILE A 88 36.01 -1.20 5.51
N TYR A 89 37.16 -0.66 5.14
CA TYR A 89 38.44 -1.19 5.59
C TYR A 89 38.77 -0.62 6.97
N ARG A 90 38.86 -1.47 8.00
CA ARG A 90 39.31 -1.07 9.33
C ARG A 90 40.80 -1.32 9.46
N ALA A 91 41.59 -0.25 9.30
CA ALA A 91 43.05 -0.30 9.43
C ALA A 91 43.52 -0.86 10.78
N SER A 92 42.79 -0.63 11.87
CA SER A 92 43.12 -1.17 13.20
C SER A 92 43.09 -2.69 13.30
N ARG A 93 42.38 -3.37 12.39
CA ARG A 93 42.23 -4.83 12.36
C ARG A 93 42.75 -5.45 11.06
N GLU A 94 43.28 -4.63 10.16
CA GLU A 94 43.66 -4.99 8.78
C GLU A 94 42.59 -5.84 8.07
N SER A 95 41.31 -5.54 8.35
CA SER A 95 40.15 -6.32 7.88
C SER A 95 39.10 -5.46 7.22
N PHE A 96 38.30 -6.07 6.34
CA PHE A 96 37.10 -5.45 5.78
C PHE A 96 35.89 -5.82 6.62
N ASP A 97 35.22 -4.81 7.18
CA ASP A 97 33.93 -4.95 7.85
C ASP A 97 32.81 -4.49 6.93
N VAL A 98 31.60 -4.96 7.20
CA VAL A 98 30.39 -4.52 6.48
C VAL A 98 29.66 -3.51 7.34
N GLU A 99 29.41 -2.35 6.77
CA GLU A 99 28.52 -1.33 7.32
C GLU A 99 27.19 -1.41 6.59
N LEU A 100 26.14 -1.80 7.32
CA LEU A 100 24.80 -1.97 6.78
C LEU A 100 24.15 -0.62 6.52
N GLY A 101 23.49 -0.48 5.37
CA GLY A 101 22.84 0.76 4.98
C GLY A 101 21.51 1.01 5.69
N PRO A 102 20.91 2.20 5.49
CA PRO A 102 19.67 2.63 6.12
C PRO A 102 18.47 1.75 5.76
N VAL A 103 18.53 0.95 4.70
CA VAL A 103 17.47 -0.01 4.36
C VAL A 103 17.27 -1.08 5.45
N MET A 104 18.24 -1.28 6.34
CA MET A 104 18.17 -2.21 7.47
C MET A 104 17.35 -1.65 8.64
N ALA A 105 16.08 -1.35 8.38
CA ALA A 105 15.06 -0.91 9.35
C ALA A 105 13.73 -1.63 9.10
N ASN A 106 12.78 -1.54 10.04
CA ASN A 106 11.45 -2.10 9.88
C ASN A 106 10.58 -1.23 8.97
N LEU A 107 10.65 0.09 9.13
CA LEU A 107 10.03 1.06 8.23
C LEU A 107 11.11 1.91 7.57
N VAL A 108 11.09 1.94 6.24
CA VAL A 108 11.97 2.78 5.42
C VAL A 108 11.13 3.77 4.65
N LEU A 109 11.31 5.06 4.91
CA LEU A 109 10.74 6.13 4.09
C LEU A 109 11.74 6.51 3.00
N ALA A 110 11.43 6.18 1.75
CA ALA A 110 12.19 6.60 0.57
C ALA A 110 11.56 7.87 -0.02
N ASP A 111 12.05 9.02 0.41
CA ASP A 111 11.50 10.31 0.04
C ASP A 111 11.98 10.73 -1.35
N GLU A 112 11.06 11.11 -2.23
CA GLU A 112 11.31 11.58 -3.60
C GLU A 112 12.07 10.56 -4.46
N ILE A 113 11.61 9.30 -4.45
CA ILE A 113 12.27 8.17 -5.15
C ILE A 113 12.56 8.46 -6.63
N ASN A 114 11.76 9.34 -7.24
CA ASN A 114 11.91 9.79 -8.62
C ASN A 114 13.09 10.76 -8.85
N ARG A 115 13.79 11.23 -7.82
CA ARG A 115 14.97 12.11 -7.96
C ARG A 115 16.30 11.37 -8.07
N ALA A 116 16.35 10.08 -7.74
CA ALA A 116 17.58 9.29 -7.87
C ALA A 116 17.65 8.53 -9.21
N PRO A 117 18.86 8.22 -9.71
CA PRO A 117 19.03 7.42 -10.91
C PRO A 117 18.38 6.04 -10.83
N ALA A 118 17.99 5.48 -11.98
CA ALA A 118 17.31 4.18 -12.07
C ALA A 118 18.07 3.01 -11.39
N LYS A 119 19.41 3.07 -11.32
CA LYS A 119 20.22 2.06 -10.61
C LYS A 119 19.96 2.05 -9.10
N VAL A 120 19.77 3.23 -8.51
CA VAL A 120 19.50 3.43 -7.08
C VAL A 120 18.08 2.98 -6.75
N GLN A 121 17.12 3.37 -7.59
CA GLN A 121 15.74 2.90 -7.51
C GLN A 121 15.68 1.36 -7.57
N SER A 122 16.39 0.75 -8.53
CA SER A 122 16.46 -0.70 -8.68
C SER A 122 17.04 -1.39 -7.45
N ALA A 123 18.07 -0.83 -6.82
CA ALA A 123 18.66 -1.38 -5.60
C ALA A 123 17.65 -1.44 -4.44
N LEU A 124 16.88 -0.38 -4.20
CA LEU A 124 15.82 -0.40 -3.18
C LEU A 124 14.73 -1.43 -3.51
N LEU A 125 14.31 -1.47 -4.78
CA LEU A 125 13.25 -2.37 -5.26
C LEU A 125 13.65 -3.85 -5.23
N GLU A 126 14.95 -4.14 -5.36
CA GLU A 126 15.50 -5.48 -5.17
C GLU A 126 15.35 -5.91 -3.70
N VAL A 127 15.72 -5.04 -2.75
CA VAL A 127 15.55 -5.33 -1.32
C VAL A 127 14.07 -5.53 -0.95
N MET A 128 13.17 -4.75 -1.55
CA MET A 128 11.73 -4.92 -1.41
C MET A 128 11.24 -6.30 -1.89
N ALA A 129 11.82 -6.83 -2.97
CA ALA A 129 11.42 -8.11 -3.53
C ALA A 129 12.03 -9.30 -2.78
N GLU A 130 13.32 -9.22 -2.45
CA GLU A 130 14.11 -10.34 -1.91
C GLU A 130 14.08 -10.39 -0.37
N GLY A 131 13.83 -9.26 0.31
CA GLY A 131 13.83 -9.19 1.76
C GLY A 131 15.23 -9.40 2.38
N HIS A 132 16.29 -9.11 1.63
CA HIS A 132 17.67 -9.14 2.09
C HIS A 132 18.57 -8.24 1.25
N VAL A 133 19.74 -7.93 1.77
CA VAL A 133 20.80 -7.19 1.06
C VAL A 133 22.02 -8.09 0.89
N SER A 134 22.66 -8.05 -0.28
CA SER A 134 23.90 -8.80 -0.56
C SER A 134 25.09 -7.84 -0.69
N ILE A 135 26.05 -7.91 0.24
CA ILE A 135 27.23 -7.04 0.28
C ILE A 135 28.50 -7.90 0.33
N GLY A 136 29.34 -7.77 -0.70
CA GLY A 136 30.65 -8.46 -0.75
C GLY A 136 30.57 -9.98 -0.66
N GLY A 137 29.53 -10.59 -1.24
CA GLY A 137 29.30 -12.03 -1.23
C GLY A 137 28.64 -12.58 0.04
N ARG A 138 28.21 -11.73 0.97
CA ARG A 138 27.41 -12.12 2.15
C ARG A 138 26.02 -11.51 2.07
N THR A 139 25.02 -12.29 2.48
CA THR A 139 23.61 -11.88 2.48
C THR A 139 23.15 -11.56 3.90
N TYR A 140 22.45 -10.44 4.06
CA TYR A 140 21.94 -9.92 5.32
C TYR A 140 20.42 -9.75 5.22
N PRO A 141 19.62 -10.49 6.00
CA PRO A 141 18.17 -10.37 5.96
C PRO A 141 17.72 -9.04 6.57
N VAL A 142 16.76 -8.36 5.93
CA VAL A 142 16.19 -7.13 6.51
C VAL A 142 15.37 -7.45 7.77
N PRO A 143 15.25 -6.52 8.73
CA PRO A 143 14.39 -6.69 9.90
C PRO A 143 12.94 -6.98 9.49
N ARG A 144 12.27 -7.89 10.20
CA ARG A 144 10.85 -8.19 9.98
C ARG A 144 10.01 -7.67 11.16
N PRO A 145 8.82 -7.11 10.90
CA PRO A 145 8.24 -6.76 9.59
C PRO A 145 9.04 -5.68 8.83
N PHE A 146 8.96 -5.68 7.50
CA PHE A 146 9.66 -4.75 6.61
C PHE A 146 8.68 -4.01 5.69
N LEU A 147 8.65 -2.69 5.77
CA LEU A 147 7.80 -1.83 4.96
C LEU A 147 8.59 -0.67 4.38
N VAL A 148 8.59 -0.56 3.05
CA VAL A 148 9.03 0.63 2.33
C VAL A 148 7.83 1.51 1.99
N LEU A 149 7.91 2.77 2.38
CA LEU A 149 7.03 3.85 1.98
C LEU A 149 7.83 4.75 1.04
N ALA A 150 7.53 4.73 -0.25
CA ALA A 150 8.21 5.60 -1.22
C ALA A 150 7.34 6.81 -1.53
N THR A 151 7.88 8.02 -1.54
CA THR A 151 7.14 9.21 -1.96
C THR A 151 7.55 9.65 -3.36
N GLN A 152 6.60 10.20 -4.11
CA GLN A 152 6.86 10.86 -5.39
C GLN A 152 6.13 12.20 -5.44
N ASN A 153 6.80 13.20 -6.01
CA ASN A 153 6.21 14.49 -6.32
C ASN A 153 5.95 14.57 -7.84
N PRO A 154 4.69 14.65 -8.28
CA PRO A 154 4.37 14.66 -9.71
C PRO A 154 4.69 15.98 -10.41
N ILE A 155 4.95 17.07 -9.67
CA ILE A 155 5.09 18.44 -10.23
C ILE A 155 6.56 18.81 -10.52
N GLU A 156 7.53 18.00 -10.09
CA GLU A 156 8.95 18.31 -10.35
C GLU A 156 9.32 18.04 -11.82
N SER A 157 9.86 19.07 -12.48
CA SER A 157 10.25 19.02 -13.90
C SER A 157 11.75 18.79 -14.13
N GLU A 158 12.59 18.93 -13.09
CA GLU A 158 14.05 18.90 -13.23
C GLU A 158 14.66 17.68 -12.51
N GLY A 159 15.49 16.91 -13.23
CA GLY A 159 16.20 15.77 -12.64
C GLY A 159 15.32 14.58 -12.23
N VAL A 160 14.15 14.42 -12.85
CA VAL A 160 13.18 13.38 -12.50
C VAL A 160 13.32 12.14 -13.38
N TYR A 161 13.49 10.99 -12.73
CA TYR A 161 13.51 9.64 -13.29
C TYR A 161 12.21 8.92 -12.91
N GLN A 162 11.27 8.86 -13.86
CA GLN A 162 10.02 8.13 -13.67
C GLN A 162 10.28 6.65 -13.40
N LEU A 163 9.56 6.07 -12.44
CA LEU A 163 9.62 4.64 -12.18
C LEU A 163 8.99 3.89 -13.36
N PRO A 164 9.73 2.99 -14.03
CA PRO A 164 9.16 2.10 -15.03
C PRO A 164 7.97 1.30 -14.46
N GLU A 165 7.03 0.92 -15.33
CA GLU A 165 5.82 0.18 -14.93
C GLU A 165 6.13 -1.11 -14.18
N ALA A 166 7.14 -1.87 -14.65
CA ALA A 166 7.62 -3.08 -13.99
C ALA A 166 8.16 -2.81 -12.57
N GLN A 167 8.63 -1.59 -12.29
CA GLN A 167 9.06 -1.16 -10.97
C GLN A 167 7.87 -0.75 -10.10
N ARG A 168 6.93 0.02 -10.65
CA ARG A 168 5.69 0.42 -9.97
C ARG A 168 4.87 -0.79 -9.52
N ASP A 169 4.82 -1.86 -10.32
CA ASP A 169 4.07 -3.09 -10.01
C ASP A 169 4.55 -3.81 -8.73
N ARG A 170 5.77 -3.50 -8.24
CA ARG A 170 6.30 -4.03 -6.97
C ARG A 170 5.65 -3.40 -5.74
N PHE A 171 5.03 -2.22 -5.85
CA PHE A 171 4.28 -1.60 -4.76
C PHE A 171 2.88 -2.21 -4.69
N LEU A 172 2.44 -2.57 -3.49
CA LEU A 172 1.09 -3.09 -3.27
C LEU A 172 0.04 -2.04 -3.63
N MET A 173 0.22 -0.82 -3.13
CA MET A 173 -0.71 0.30 -3.30
C MET A 173 0.02 1.56 -3.77
N ARG A 174 -0.64 2.34 -4.62
CA ARG A 174 -0.33 3.75 -4.86
C ARG A 174 -1.43 4.60 -4.26
N VAL A 175 -1.08 5.46 -3.31
CA VAL A 175 -2.00 6.35 -2.61
C VAL A 175 -1.73 7.78 -3.06
N VAL A 176 -2.73 8.41 -3.66
CA VAL A 176 -2.67 9.82 -4.07
C VAL A 176 -3.15 10.69 -2.90
N VAL A 177 -2.31 11.63 -2.47
CA VAL A 177 -2.56 12.56 -1.37
C VAL A 177 -2.69 13.97 -1.94
N GLY A 178 -3.91 14.49 -1.91
CA GLY A 178 -4.23 15.86 -2.30
C GLY A 178 -4.00 16.87 -1.18
N TYR A 179 -4.26 18.15 -1.48
CA TYR A 179 -4.35 19.17 -0.44
C TYR A 179 -5.52 18.87 0.51
N PRO A 180 -5.36 19.17 1.81
CA PRO A 180 -6.45 19.07 2.78
C PRO A 180 -7.60 20.01 2.40
N SER A 181 -8.81 19.60 2.76
CA SER A 181 -10.00 20.47 2.71
C SER A 181 -9.91 21.60 3.74
N GLU A 182 -10.76 22.62 3.61
CA GLU A 182 -10.82 23.75 4.54
C GLU A 182 -10.97 23.31 6.01
N GLN A 183 -11.81 22.30 6.26
CA GLN A 183 -12.02 21.77 7.61
C GLN A 183 -10.78 21.06 8.15
N GLU A 184 -10.09 20.32 7.29
CA GLU A 184 -8.87 19.61 7.63
C GLU A 184 -7.72 20.58 7.88
N GLU A 185 -7.60 21.65 7.08
CA GLU A 185 -6.64 22.73 7.24
C GLU A 185 -6.83 23.47 8.57
N LEU A 186 -8.09 23.77 8.92
CA LEU A 186 -8.42 24.35 10.22
C LEU A 186 -8.05 23.40 11.38
N GLY A 187 -8.28 22.10 11.22
CA GLY A 187 -7.85 21.10 12.18
C GLY A 187 -6.32 21.03 12.32
N ILE A 188 -5.59 21.15 11.21
CA ILE A 188 -4.11 21.24 11.19
C ILE A 188 -3.67 22.47 11.97
N LEU A 189 -4.29 23.64 11.73
CA LEU A 189 -3.98 24.88 12.44
C LEU A 189 -4.12 24.71 13.96
N TYR A 190 -5.26 24.17 14.43
CA TYR A 190 -5.48 23.99 15.88
C TYR A 190 -4.52 23.01 16.52
N ARG A 191 -4.17 21.93 15.81
CA ARG A 191 -3.33 20.85 16.34
C ARG A 191 -1.84 21.14 16.26
N MET A 192 -1.40 21.74 15.16
CA MET A 192 0.02 22.03 14.91
C MET A 192 0.42 23.45 15.33
N GLY A 193 -0.55 24.35 15.54
CA GLY A 193 -0.32 25.71 16.03
C GLY A 193 -0.02 25.83 17.52
N SER A 194 -0.04 24.72 18.27
CA SER A 194 0.29 24.64 19.69
C SER A 194 1.36 23.56 19.95
N THR A 195 1.39 22.97 21.15
CA THR A 195 2.32 21.86 21.44
C THR A 195 1.95 20.65 20.58
N ARG A 196 2.85 20.27 19.66
CA ARG A 196 2.61 19.16 18.75
C ARG A 196 2.38 17.87 19.53
N PRO A 197 1.27 17.14 19.27
CA PRO A 197 1.07 15.84 19.87
C PRO A 197 2.13 14.86 19.37
N ALA A 198 2.61 14.01 20.26
CA ALA A 198 3.45 12.87 19.92
C ALA A 198 2.61 11.59 20.00
N ALA A 199 2.81 10.68 19.05
CA ALA A 199 2.31 9.32 19.12
C ALA A 199 3.13 8.51 20.14
N GLY A 200 2.45 7.63 20.87
CA GLY A 200 3.08 6.61 21.72
C GLY A 200 3.20 5.27 20.99
N PRO A 201 4.18 4.42 21.36
CA PRO A 201 4.24 3.06 20.85
C PRO A 201 3.06 2.22 21.40
N VAL A 202 2.35 1.56 20.50
CA VAL A 202 1.20 0.68 20.82
C VAL A 202 1.55 -0.78 20.54
N LEU A 203 2.18 -1.04 19.39
CA LEU A 203 2.64 -2.37 19.00
C LEU A 203 4.16 -2.51 19.22
N ASP A 204 4.59 -3.75 19.15
CA ASP A 204 5.98 -4.13 18.92
C ASP A 204 6.06 -4.96 17.62
N THR A 205 7.27 -5.20 17.13
CA THR A 205 7.48 -5.94 15.87
C THR A 205 6.95 -7.37 15.90
N GLY A 206 6.93 -8.02 17.09
CA GLY A 206 6.40 -9.36 17.26
C GLY A 206 4.87 -9.41 17.14
N LYS A 207 4.17 -8.51 17.84
CA LYS A 207 2.72 -8.33 17.73
C LYS A 207 2.31 -7.94 16.31
N LEU A 208 3.06 -7.03 15.68
CA LEU A 208 2.80 -6.66 14.30
C LEU A 208 2.93 -7.86 13.34
N ALA A 209 3.95 -8.70 13.51
CA ALA A 209 4.10 -9.91 12.71
C ALA A 209 2.93 -10.90 12.93
N ALA A 210 2.42 -11.01 14.17
CA ALA A 210 1.22 -11.81 14.46
C ALA A 210 -0.03 -11.25 13.77
N LEU A 211 -0.22 -9.92 13.80
CA LEU A 211 -1.33 -9.25 13.10
C LEU A 211 -1.24 -9.44 11.57
N GLN A 212 -0.04 -9.37 10.99
CA GLN A 212 0.18 -9.69 9.57
C GLN A 212 -0.17 -11.15 9.26
N ALA A 213 0.13 -12.09 10.16
CA ALA A 213 -0.28 -13.48 10.00
C ALA A 213 -1.79 -13.63 10.03
N ARG A 214 -2.46 -13.01 10.99
CA ARG A 214 -3.93 -12.99 11.07
C ARG A 214 -4.56 -12.34 9.84
N ALA A 215 -4.00 -11.25 9.32
CA ALA A 215 -4.48 -10.62 8.10
C ALA A 215 -4.44 -11.61 6.93
N ARG A 216 -3.40 -12.43 6.80
CA ARG A 216 -3.34 -13.46 5.74
C ARG A 216 -4.45 -14.51 5.88
N ASP A 217 -4.91 -14.79 7.09
CA ASP A 217 -5.89 -15.85 7.38
C ASP A 217 -7.35 -15.35 7.35
N VAL A 218 -7.58 -14.05 7.17
CA VAL A 218 -8.94 -13.48 6.99
C VAL A 218 -9.68 -14.19 5.85
N PHE A 219 -10.90 -14.62 6.14
CA PHE A 219 -11.72 -15.39 5.20
C PHE A 219 -12.09 -14.55 3.97
N ILE A 220 -11.97 -15.16 2.79
CA ILE A 220 -12.50 -14.61 1.54
C ILE A 220 -13.37 -15.66 0.89
N HIS A 221 -14.64 -15.31 0.66
CA HIS A 221 -15.57 -16.21 -0.01
C HIS A 221 -15.14 -16.46 -1.46
N HIS A 222 -15.38 -17.66 -1.99
CA HIS A 222 -14.98 -18.03 -3.36
C HIS A 222 -15.49 -17.04 -4.41
N ALA A 223 -16.75 -16.60 -4.30
CA ALA A 223 -17.34 -15.62 -5.20
C ALA A 223 -16.61 -14.25 -5.22
N LEU A 224 -15.99 -13.85 -4.09
CA LEU A 224 -15.16 -12.64 -4.04
C LEU A 224 -13.81 -12.87 -4.72
N ALA A 225 -13.21 -14.05 -4.53
CA ALA A 225 -11.98 -14.41 -5.23
C ALA A 225 -12.18 -14.46 -6.75
N GLU A 226 -13.29 -15.04 -7.22
CA GLU A 226 -13.68 -15.01 -8.63
C GLU A 226 -13.90 -13.57 -9.13
N TYR A 227 -14.58 -12.73 -8.33
CA TYR A 227 -14.77 -11.32 -8.66
C TYR A 227 -13.44 -10.59 -8.83
N VAL A 228 -12.47 -10.79 -7.95
CA VAL A 228 -11.11 -10.23 -8.09
C VAL A 228 -10.46 -10.67 -9.40
N VAL A 229 -10.58 -11.96 -9.75
CA VAL A 229 -10.05 -12.45 -11.04
C VAL A 229 -10.77 -11.78 -12.21
N ARG A 230 -12.10 -11.65 -12.17
CA ARG A 230 -12.86 -10.95 -13.21
C ARG A 230 -12.42 -9.49 -13.36
N LEU A 231 -12.19 -8.76 -12.27
CA LEU A 231 -11.68 -7.39 -12.32
C LEU A 231 -10.33 -7.31 -13.03
N VAL A 232 -9.38 -8.17 -12.65
CA VAL A 232 -8.05 -8.18 -13.28
C VAL A 232 -8.14 -8.59 -14.75
N MET A 233 -8.97 -9.58 -15.09
CA MET A 233 -9.17 -9.98 -16.49
C MET A 233 -9.83 -8.88 -17.32
N ALA A 234 -10.77 -8.11 -16.75
CA ALA A 234 -11.38 -6.95 -17.41
C ALA A 234 -10.37 -5.85 -17.75
N THR A 235 -9.25 -5.73 -17.01
CA THR A 235 -8.17 -4.82 -17.40
C THR A 235 -7.36 -5.30 -18.61
N ARG A 236 -7.39 -6.60 -18.91
CA ARG A 236 -6.61 -7.21 -20.01
C ARG A 236 -7.45 -7.40 -21.28
N ASP A 237 -8.73 -7.65 -21.10
CA ASP A 237 -9.72 -7.71 -22.19
C ASP A 237 -11.00 -6.95 -21.79
N PRO A 238 -10.97 -5.60 -21.89
CA PRO A 238 -12.12 -4.78 -21.53
C PRO A 238 -13.35 -5.06 -22.40
N ALA A 239 -13.16 -5.39 -23.68
CA ALA A 239 -14.25 -5.66 -24.59
C ALA A 239 -15.04 -6.91 -24.18
N ALA A 240 -14.36 -7.99 -23.78
CA ALA A 240 -15.02 -9.19 -23.25
C ALA A 240 -15.76 -8.94 -21.93
N ALA A 241 -15.34 -7.92 -21.17
CA ALA A 241 -16.00 -7.49 -19.94
C ALA A 241 -17.16 -6.51 -20.15
N GLY A 242 -17.50 -6.17 -21.40
CA GLY A 242 -18.59 -5.24 -21.73
C GLY A 242 -18.19 -3.76 -21.79
N LEU A 243 -16.88 -3.46 -21.90
CA LEU A 243 -16.30 -2.12 -21.97
C LEU A 243 -15.46 -1.94 -23.25
N PRO A 244 -16.04 -2.04 -24.46
CA PRO A 244 -15.29 -1.89 -25.70
C PRO A 244 -14.62 -0.50 -25.84
N GLU A 245 -15.18 0.54 -25.23
CA GLU A 245 -14.72 1.93 -25.34
C GLU A 245 -13.41 2.24 -24.63
N ILE A 246 -13.01 1.45 -23.62
CA ILE A 246 -11.72 1.61 -22.94
C ILE A 246 -10.63 0.68 -23.49
N LYS A 247 -10.97 -0.21 -24.44
CA LYS A 247 -10.02 -1.18 -24.99
C LYS A 247 -8.80 -0.49 -25.60
N ASP A 248 -9.03 0.53 -26.42
CA ASP A 248 -7.96 1.26 -27.09
C ASP A 248 -7.23 2.25 -26.16
N GLN A 249 -7.72 2.41 -24.92
CA GLN A 249 -7.07 3.23 -23.90
C GLN A 249 -5.98 2.47 -23.11
N LEU A 250 -5.94 1.13 -23.23
CA LEU A 250 -5.01 0.27 -22.50
C LEU A 250 -4.06 -0.43 -23.48
N ALA A 251 -2.75 -0.21 -23.31
CA ALA A 251 -1.74 -1.00 -24.00
C ALA A 251 -1.54 -2.36 -23.30
N TYR A 252 -1.53 -2.37 -21.96
CA TYR A 252 -1.44 -3.59 -21.16
C TYR A 252 -2.25 -3.48 -19.87
N GLY A 253 -2.96 -4.56 -19.53
CA GLY A 253 -3.70 -4.69 -18.28
C GLY A 253 -2.83 -5.06 -17.08
N ALA A 254 -3.45 -5.16 -15.91
CA ALA A 254 -2.76 -5.41 -14.65
C ALA A 254 -2.14 -6.82 -14.58
N SER A 255 -0.99 -6.94 -13.92
CA SER A 255 -0.26 -8.21 -13.75
C SER A 255 -0.94 -9.16 -12.72
N PRO A 256 -0.54 -10.44 -12.60
CA PRO A 256 -1.04 -11.32 -11.54
C PRO A 256 -0.77 -10.81 -10.11
N ARG A 257 0.19 -9.88 -9.94
CA ARG A 257 0.41 -9.21 -8.65
C ARG A 257 -0.79 -8.38 -8.24
N ALA A 258 -1.59 -7.88 -9.18
CA ALA A 258 -2.86 -7.21 -8.87
C ALA A 258 -3.85 -8.14 -8.19
N THR A 259 -4.01 -9.37 -8.68
CA THR A 259 -4.91 -10.37 -8.08
C THR A 259 -4.51 -10.66 -6.63
N LEU A 260 -3.22 -10.96 -6.42
CA LEU A 260 -2.68 -11.23 -5.08
C LEU A 260 -2.76 -10.00 -4.18
N GLY A 261 -2.45 -8.82 -4.72
CA GLY A 261 -2.47 -7.55 -4.00
C GLY A 261 -3.87 -7.15 -3.56
N LEU A 262 -4.89 -7.32 -4.41
CA LEU A 262 -6.28 -7.05 -4.07
C LEU A 262 -6.74 -7.93 -2.90
N VAL A 263 -6.46 -9.23 -2.95
CA VAL A 263 -6.84 -10.14 -1.86
C VAL A 263 -6.10 -9.79 -0.56
N ALA A 264 -4.79 -9.57 -0.64
CA ALA A 264 -3.98 -9.25 0.54
C ALA A 264 -4.41 -7.92 1.20
N ALA A 265 -4.62 -6.87 0.40
CA ALA A 265 -5.07 -5.58 0.89
C ALA A 265 -6.52 -5.64 1.43
N ALA A 266 -7.43 -6.38 0.79
CA ALA A 266 -8.81 -6.47 1.24
C ALA A 266 -8.93 -7.24 2.56
N ARG A 267 -8.13 -8.31 2.71
CA ARG A 267 -8.00 -9.04 3.97
C ARG A 267 -7.45 -8.15 5.10
N ALA A 268 -6.38 -7.42 4.83
CA ALA A 268 -5.81 -6.47 5.78
C ALA A 268 -6.81 -5.36 6.16
N LEU A 269 -7.55 -4.82 5.19
CA LEU A 269 -8.57 -3.80 5.43
C LEU A 269 -9.75 -4.35 6.24
N ALA A 270 -10.21 -5.56 5.97
CA ALA A 270 -11.26 -6.21 6.75
C ALA A 270 -10.83 -6.38 8.22
N LEU A 271 -9.59 -6.86 8.45
CA LEU A 271 -9.04 -6.99 9.80
C LEU A 271 -8.93 -5.63 10.50
N LEU A 272 -8.45 -4.61 9.80
CA LEU A 272 -8.36 -3.24 10.31
C LEU A 272 -9.73 -2.67 10.69
N ARG A 273 -10.79 -3.09 9.99
CA ARG A 273 -12.19 -2.74 10.27
C ARG A 273 -12.87 -3.71 11.24
N GLY A 274 -12.10 -4.54 11.96
CA GLY A 274 -12.61 -5.41 13.01
C GLY A 274 -13.27 -6.70 12.54
N ARG A 275 -13.10 -7.10 11.28
CA ARG A 275 -13.75 -8.27 10.67
C ARG A 275 -12.74 -9.36 10.31
N ASP A 276 -13.16 -10.60 10.44
CA ASP A 276 -12.41 -11.81 10.03
C ASP A 276 -12.84 -12.34 8.65
N TYR A 277 -13.66 -11.59 7.92
CA TYR A 277 -14.05 -11.86 6.54
C TYR A 277 -14.08 -10.61 5.67
N VAL A 278 -13.74 -10.78 4.39
CA VAL A 278 -13.78 -9.73 3.36
C VAL A 278 -15.21 -9.49 2.87
N LEU A 279 -15.59 -8.22 2.71
CA LEU A 279 -16.84 -7.81 2.06
C LEU A 279 -16.57 -7.26 0.65
N PRO A 280 -17.57 -7.27 -0.26
CA PRO A 280 -17.42 -6.65 -1.58
C PRO A 280 -16.96 -5.19 -1.53
N GLY A 281 -17.45 -4.43 -0.55
CA GLY A 281 -17.07 -3.03 -0.34
C GLY A 281 -15.57 -2.85 -0.05
N ASP A 282 -14.92 -3.79 0.64
CA ASP A 282 -13.48 -3.70 0.89
C ASP A 282 -12.69 -3.75 -0.40
N LEU A 283 -13.08 -4.62 -1.34
CA LEU A 283 -12.46 -4.75 -2.65
C LEU A 283 -12.66 -3.49 -3.49
N VAL A 284 -13.88 -2.94 -3.51
CA VAL A 284 -14.18 -1.70 -4.22
C VAL A 284 -13.34 -0.54 -3.68
N ASP A 285 -13.20 -0.44 -2.36
CA ASP A 285 -12.45 0.62 -1.69
C ASP A 285 -10.94 0.60 -1.99
N ILE A 286 -10.34 -0.58 -2.11
CA ILE A 286 -8.90 -0.72 -2.38
C ILE A 286 -8.55 -0.78 -3.87
N ALA A 287 -9.51 -1.11 -4.73
CA ALA A 287 -9.24 -1.43 -6.12
C ALA A 287 -8.56 -0.29 -6.89
N PRO A 288 -8.95 0.99 -6.74
CA PRO A 288 -8.22 2.10 -7.35
C PRO A 288 -6.76 2.18 -6.93
N ASP A 289 -6.49 1.99 -5.64
CA ASP A 289 -5.15 2.12 -5.06
C ASP A 289 -4.23 0.94 -5.45
N VAL A 290 -4.81 -0.23 -5.75
CA VAL A 290 -4.07 -1.43 -6.17
C VAL A 290 -3.97 -1.53 -7.70
N LEU A 291 -4.99 -1.15 -8.45
CA LEU A 291 -5.02 -1.38 -9.91
C LEU A 291 -4.43 -0.21 -10.71
N ALA A 292 -4.68 1.04 -10.32
CA ALA A 292 -4.43 2.18 -11.18
C ALA A 292 -2.96 2.31 -11.62
N HIS A 293 -2.00 2.04 -10.72
CA HIS A 293 -0.57 2.11 -11.04
C HIS A 293 -0.02 0.89 -11.79
N ARG A 294 -0.85 -0.13 -12.00
CA ARG A 294 -0.53 -1.35 -12.75
C ARG A 294 -1.10 -1.37 -14.17
N LEU A 295 -1.89 -0.35 -14.53
CA LEU A 295 -2.40 -0.19 -15.88
C LEU A 295 -1.38 0.55 -16.73
N VAL A 296 -1.16 0.05 -17.94
CA VAL A 296 -0.35 0.70 -18.95
C VAL A 296 -1.28 1.30 -19.97
N LEU A 297 -1.35 2.63 -20.00
CA LEU A 297 -2.20 3.36 -20.94
C LEU A 297 -1.60 3.34 -22.35
N SER A 298 -2.44 3.42 -23.37
CA SER A 298 -2.01 3.64 -24.74
C SER A 298 -1.47 5.06 -24.93
N PHE A 299 -0.69 5.27 -25.99
CA PHE A 299 -0.15 6.60 -26.31
C PHE A 299 -1.25 7.65 -26.45
N ASP A 300 -2.34 7.32 -27.14
CA ASP A 300 -3.48 8.22 -27.34
C ASP A 300 -4.16 8.55 -26.01
N ALA A 301 -4.36 7.57 -25.13
CA ALA A 301 -4.95 7.82 -23.81
C ALA A 301 -4.07 8.69 -22.91
N VAL A 302 -2.74 8.56 -23.00
CA VAL A 302 -1.80 9.46 -22.31
C VAL A 302 -1.88 10.87 -22.91
N ALA A 303 -1.97 11.00 -24.23
CA ALA A 303 -2.09 12.29 -24.92
C ALA A 303 -3.41 13.00 -24.59
N ASP A 304 -4.48 12.24 -24.34
CA ASP A 304 -5.80 12.72 -23.92
C ASP A 304 -5.91 12.94 -22.40
N ASP A 305 -4.81 12.83 -21.65
CA ASP A 305 -4.76 12.98 -20.19
C ASP A 305 -5.77 12.09 -19.43
N VAL A 306 -6.03 10.87 -19.94
CA VAL A 306 -6.97 9.93 -19.31
C VAL A 306 -6.38 9.43 -17.98
N PRO A 307 -7.02 9.68 -16.82
CA PRO A 307 -6.49 9.22 -15.54
C PRO A 307 -6.73 7.71 -15.38
N PRO A 308 -5.71 6.90 -15.03
CA PRO A 308 -5.86 5.45 -14.83
C PRO A 308 -6.97 5.07 -13.83
N GLU A 309 -7.19 5.90 -12.80
CA GLU A 309 -8.24 5.72 -11.80
C GLU A 309 -9.64 5.76 -12.40
N SER A 310 -9.84 6.53 -13.47
CA SER A 310 -11.13 6.56 -14.17
C SER A 310 -11.43 5.24 -14.90
N ILE A 311 -10.41 4.61 -15.47
CA ILE A 311 -10.53 3.29 -16.10
C ILE A 311 -10.89 2.24 -15.05
N VAL A 312 -10.19 2.24 -13.90
CA VAL A 312 -10.51 1.33 -12.79
C VAL A 312 -11.95 1.54 -12.31
N ARG A 313 -12.40 2.79 -12.19
CA ARG A 313 -13.79 3.10 -11.79
C ARG A 313 -14.82 2.53 -12.76
N ARG A 314 -14.63 2.72 -14.07
CA ARG A 314 -15.52 2.16 -15.10
C ARG A 314 -15.58 0.63 -15.05
N ILE A 315 -14.43 -0.02 -14.82
CA ILE A 315 -14.36 -1.47 -14.63
C ILE A 315 -15.17 -1.90 -13.39
N LEU A 316 -15.02 -1.21 -12.27
CA LEU A 316 -15.77 -1.50 -11.03
C LEU A 316 -17.28 -1.30 -11.20
N GLU A 317 -17.69 -0.29 -11.95
CA GLU A 317 -19.11 0.01 -12.24
C GLU A 317 -19.75 -1.03 -13.17
N THR A 318 -18.97 -1.66 -14.04
CA THR A 318 -19.47 -2.60 -15.06
C THR A 318 -19.41 -4.05 -14.62
N VAL A 319 -18.33 -4.46 -13.94
CA VAL A 319 -18.18 -5.84 -13.47
C VAL A 319 -19.08 -6.04 -12.26
N PRO A 320 -20.10 -6.92 -12.34
CA PRO A 320 -21.09 -7.04 -11.28
C PRO A 320 -20.47 -7.59 -10.00
N LEU A 321 -20.83 -6.96 -8.89
CA LEU A 321 -20.46 -7.43 -7.55
C LEU A 321 -21.05 -8.82 -7.30
N PRO A 322 -20.31 -9.71 -6.61
CA PRO A 322 -20.82 -11.02 -6.28
C PRO A 322 -21.98 -10.89 -5.28
N VAL A 323 -23.07 -11.59 -5.56
CA VAL A 323 -24.19 -11.72 -4.62
C VAL A 323 -23.82 -12.81 -3.62
N ILE A 324 -23.41 -12.40 -2.41
CA ILE A 324 -23.15 -13.30 -1.29
C ILE A 324 -24.45 -13.41 -0.49
N ALA A 325 -25.46 -14.07 -1.06
CA ALA A 325 -26.70 -14.33 -0.35
C ALA A 325 -26.65 -15.74 0.28
N PRO A 326 -27.01 -15.93 1.56
CA PRO A 326 -27.55 -17.18 2.02
C PRO A 326 -29.00 -17.27 1.52
N ALA A 327 -29.21 -17.45 0.23
CA ALA A 327 -30.57 -17.58 -0.29
C ALA A 327 -31.07 -18.99 0.00
N GLN A 328 -31.99 -19.12 0.96
CA GLN A 328 -33.05 -20.11 0.83
C GLN A 328 -33.79 -19.71 -0.46
N PRO A 329 -33.86 -20.57 -1.49
CA PRO A 329 -34.75 -20.26 -2.60
C PRO A 329 -36.16 -20.14 -2.01
N ASP A 330 -36.85 -19.05 -2.29
CA ASP A 330 -38.26 -18.88 -1.90
C ASP A 330 -39.03 -20.11 -2.37
N ALA A 331 -39.31 -21.00 -1.42
CA ALA A 331 -40.06 -22.22 -1.64
C ALA A 331 -41.53 -21.84 -1.78
N GLY A 332 -41.90 -21.45 -3.00
CA GLY A 332 -43.24 -21.60 -3.56
C GLY A 332 -44.28 -20.54 -3.18
N PRO A 333 -45.26 -20.29 -4.07
CA PRO A 333 -46.46 -19.55 -3.71
C PRO A 333 -47.22 -20.34 -2.64
N GLY A 334 -47.25 -19.78 -1.43
CA GLY A 334 -48.07 -20.28 -0.35
C GLY A 334 -49.54 -20.37 -0.78
N LEU A 335 -50.15 -21.51 -0.45
CA LEU A 335 -51.56 -21.81 -0.58
C LEU A 335 -52.45 -20.61 -0.20
N GLY A 336 -53.23 -20.15 -1.17
CA GLY A 336 -54.25 -19.13 -0.96
C GLY A 336 -55.25 -19.13 -2.10
N VAL A 337 -56.46 -19.61 -1.78
CA VAL A 337 -57.73 -19.50 -2.53
C VAL A 337 -58.08 -20.71 -3.42
N ALA A 338 -58.79 -21.66 -2.82
CA ALA A 338 -59.87 -22.40 -3.48
C ALA A 338 -61.11 -22.28 -2.59
N ALA A 339 -62.24 -22.03 -3.25
CA ALA A 339 -63.57 -21.70 -2.72
C ALA A 339 -64.21 -22.78 -1.86
#